data_AF-A0A953JFA6-F1
#
_entry.id   AF-A0A953JFA6-F1
#
_cell.length_a   1.000
_cell.length_b   1.000
_cell.length_c   1.000
_cell.angle_alpha   90.00
_cell.angle_beta   90.00
_cell.angle_gamma   90.00
#
_symmetry.space_group_name_H-M   'P 1'
#
loop_
_entity.id
_entity.type
_entity.pdbx_description
1 polymer ?
#
loop_
_entity_poly.entity_id
_entity_poly.type
_entity_poly.pdbx_seq_one_letter_code
_entity_poly.pdbx_strand_id
1 'polypeptide(L)'
;MATFRAAGEVGRHRERLVAGMVRRGYARDFAERVFAQIEGFGACGLPESHAASFAHLAYASAWLKCHHPAVFACALLNSQPMGSCAPAQIVRDARGRGVEVRPVDANASDWDCALEPEPASTGGLALRLGLRLVAGLPDAEARAIVAARRARNGAPFGSVEDLAWRAGCGRKALEALAAADAFAGLGADRRRAGWEACGVVDGPWDLPLFAIASGTAEAAMADQSPLLPEPTVALPAQSEGEAVVDDYLATGLTLRQHPLALLRSRLDQLGCADTQRLNTARPGAWMRLPGLVLIRQRPGTAKGIVFLTVEDEHGAGNLVVYPDVAARDRAALVSGRLLLAEGRVEREAERAEVPIIHLIVRQLTDRSDLLDGLLQAEAPGRGDMAWAERSLGHTDEVRRPEPGSRRPPRAKLPASRDFR
;
A
#
# COMPACT_ATOMS: atom_id res chain seq x y z
N MET A 1 -17.87 -22.77 -13.75
CA MET A 1 -18.34 -22.05 -14.96
C MET A 1 -18.98 -23.05 -15.90
N ALA A 2 -20.17 -22.72 -16.40
CA ALA A 2 -21.18 -23.69 -16.81
C ALA A 2 -20.81 -24.52 -18.06
N THR A 3 -21.02 -25.83 -17.95
CA THR A 3 -20.72 -26.92 -18.88
C THR A 3 -21.80 -27.11 -19.96
N PHE A 4 -22.61 -26.10 -20.29
CA PHE A 4 -23.71 -26.25 -21.25
C PHE A 4 -23.27 -26.42 -22.71
N ARG A 5 -22.03 -26.07 -23.06
CA ARG A 5 -21.47 -26.36 -24.40
C ARG A 5 -21.03 -27.82 -24.59
N ALA A 6 -20.93 -28.61 -23.52
CA ALA A 6 -20.21 -29.89 -23.58
C ALA A 6 -21.08 -31.11 -23.95
N ALA A 7 -22.42 -31.02 -24.02
CA ALA A 7 -23.23 -32.15 -24.46
C ALA A 7 -24.59 -31.68 -24.99
N GLY A 8 -25.03 -32.22 -26.13
CA GLY A 8 -26.30 -31.94 -26.82
C GLY A 8 -27.57 -32.36 -26.07
N GLU A 9 -27.68 -32.03 -24.78
CA GLU A 9 -28.81 -32.36 -23.92
C GLU A 9 -29.98 -31.40 -24.08
N VAL A 10 -29.72 -30.11 -24.33
CA VAL A 10 -30.79 -29.09 -24.48
C VAL A 10 -31.66 -29.37 -25.71
N GLY A 11 -31.05 -29.77 -26.84
CA GLY A 11 -31.76 -30.10 -28.08
C GLY A 11 -32.80 -31.23 -27.93
N ARG A 12 -32.61 -32.14 -26.97
CA ARG A 12 -33.56 -33.23 -26.66
C ARG A 12 -34.90 -32.71 -26.15
N HIS A 13 -34.94 -31.50 -25.61
CA HIS A 13 -36.15 -30.88 -25.08
C HIS A 13 -36.89 -29.99 -26.10
N ARG A 14 -36.31 -29.77 -27.30
CA ARG A 14 -36.87 -28.89 -28.35
C ARG A 14 -38.30 -29.26 -28.70
N GLU A 15 -38.51 -30.52 -29.08
CA GLU A 15 -39.82 -30.99 -29.54
C GLU A 15 -40.87 -30.92 -28.44
N ARG A 16 -40.49 -31.30 -27.21
CA ARG A 16 -41.38 -31.23 -26.03
C ARG A 16 -41.82 -29.80 -25.71
N LEU A 17 -40.91 -28.83 -25.80
CA LEU A 17 -41.23 -27.42 -25.55
C LEU A 17 -42.12 -26.86 -26.68
N VAL A 18 -41.71 -27.03 -27.94
CA VAL A 18 -42.44 -26.49 -29.11
C VAL A 18 -43.84 -27.10 -29.20
N ALA A 19 -43.98 -28.42 -29.09
CA ALA A 19 -45.28 -29.08 -29.11
C ALA A 19 -46.15 -28.71 -27.89
N GLY A 20 -45.53 -28.46 -26.73
CA GLY A 20 -46.21 -27.96 -25.54
C GLY A 20 -46.79 -26.56 -25.74
N MET A 21 -46.03 -25.65 -26.36
CA MET A 21 -46.47 -24.28 -26.67
C MET A 21 -47.56 -24.27 -27.75
N VAL A 22 -47.41 -25.05 -28.82
CA VAL A 22 -48.44 -25.14 -29.88
C VAL A 22 -49.78 -25.65 -29.32
N ARG A 23 -49.77 -26.65 -28.44
CA ARG A 23 -50.98 -27.13 -27.76
C ARG A 23 -51.65 -26.07 -26.88
N ARG A 24 -50.90 -25.09 -26.39
CA ARG A 24 -51.41 -23.95 -25.59
C ARG A 24 -51.85 -22.77 -26.46
N GLY A 25 -51.86 -22.91 -27.79
CA GLY A 25 -52.34 -21.89 -28.73
C GLY A 25 -51.26 -20.94 -29.27
N TYR A 26 -49.97 -21.19 -28.99
CA TYR A 26 -48.89 -20.37 -29.54
C TYR A 26 -48.54 -20.78 -30.98
N ALA A 27 -48.23 -19.80 -31.85
CA ALA A 27 -47.74 -20.08 -33.20
C ALA A 27 -46.42 -20.87 -33.14
N ARG A 28 -46.25 -21.86 -34.02
CA ARG A 28 -45.06 -22.73 -34.06
C ARG A 28 -43.78 -21.92 -34.23
N ASP A 29 -43.75 -21.00 -35.18
CA ASP A 29 -42.57 -20.16 -35.45
C ASP A 29 -42.16 -19.33 -34.22
N PHE A 30 -43.12 -18.89 -33.41
CA PHE A 30 -42.83 -18.19 -32.16
C PHE A 30 -42.19 -19.12 -31.14
N ALA A 31 -42.73 -20.32 -30.94
CA ALA A 31 -42.18 -21.31 -30.03
C ALA A 31 -40.75 -21.74 -30.42
N GLU A 32 -40.47 -21.86 -31.72
CA GLU A 32 -39.12 -22.17 -32.22
C GLU A 32 -38.13 -21.03 -31.96
N ARG A 33 -38.54 -19.77 -32.11
CA ARG A 33 -37.70 -18.61 -31.76
C ARG A 33 -37.39 -18.55 -30.27
N VAL A 34 -38.35 -18.85 -29.40
CA VAL A 34 -38.14 -18.90 -27.94
C VAL A 34 -37.12 -19.97 -27.58
N PHE A 35 -37.21 -21.16 -28.18
CA PHE A 35 -36.23 -22.21 -27.94
C PHE A 35 -34.82 -21.80 -28.40
N ALA A 36 -34.70 -21.17 -29.57
CA ALA A 36 -33.41 -20.66 -30.07
C ALA A 36 -32.78 -19.61 -29.13
N GLN A 37 -33.59 -18.76 -28.48
CA GLN A 37 -33.09 -17.83 -27.46
C GLN A 37 -32.56 -18.57 -26.23
N ILE A 38 -33.28 -19.59 -25.74
CA ILE A 38 -32.85 -20.40 -24.59
C ILE A 38 -31.52 -21.11 -24.90
N GLU A 39 -31.37 -21.68 -26.11
CA GLU A 39 -30.11 -22.27 -26.56
C GLU A 39 -28.97 -21.25 -26.59
N GLY A 40 -29.24 -20.03 -27.08
CA GLY A 40 -28.27 -18.93 -27.09
C GLY A 40 -27.80 -18.50 -25.70
N PHE A 41 -28.72 -18.42 -24.73
CA PHE A 41 -28.41 -18.02 -23.34
C PHE A 41 -27.86 -19.15 -22.47
N GLY A 42 -28.07 -20.41 -22.83
CA GLY A 42 -27.64 -21.57 -22.04
C GLY A 42 -26.14 -21.57 -21.72
N ALA A 43 -25.29 -21.01 -22.58
CA ALA A 43 -23.85 -20.92 -22.34
C ALA A 43 -23.44 -19.78 -21.38
N CYS A 44 -24.29 -18.78 -21.17
CA CYS A 44 -24.01 -17.58 -20.37
C CYS A 44 -24.92 -17.44 -19.15
N GLY A 45 -25.80 -18.41 -18.89
CA GLY A 45 -26.71 -18.39 -17.74
C GLY A 45 -25.96 -18.43 -16.41
N LEU A 46 -26.28 -17.48 -15.52
CA LEU A 46 -25.78 -17.42 -14.15
C LEU A 46 -26.91 -17.76 -13.18
N PRO A 47 -26.68 -18.60 -12.15
CA PRO A 47 -27.70 -18.87 -11.14
C PRO A 47 -28.10 -17.58 -10.40
N GLU A 48 -29.36 -17.19 -10.52
CA GLU A 48 -29.88 -15.95 -9.92
C GLU A 48 -29.73 -15.95 -8.40
N SER A 49 -30.00 -17.06 -7.72
CA SER A 49 -29.83 -17.17 -6.27
C SER A 49 -28.39 -16.91 -5.81
N HIS A 50 -27.41 -17.40 -6.57
CA HIS A 50 -26.00 -17.12 -6.31
C HIS A 50 -25.68 -15.64 -6.57
N ALA A 51 -26.10 -15.10 -7.72
CA ALA A 51 -25.89 -13.69 -8.07
C ALA A 51 -26.50 -12.74 -7.03
N ALA A 52 -27.73 -12.99 -6.58
CA ALA A 52 -28.44 -12.19 -5.59
C ALA A 52 -27.70 -12.19 -4.24
N SER A 53 -27.21 -13.35 -3.79
CA SER A 53 -26.46 -13.44 -2.53
C SER A 53 -25.17 -12.60 -2.54
N PHE A 54 -24.40 -12.63 -3.63
CA PHE A 54 -23.21 -11.78 -3.80
C PHE A 54 -23.56 -10.30 -3.98
N ALA A 55 -24.63 -9.99 -4.73
CA ALA A 55 -25.09 -8.62 -4.91
C ALA A 55 -25.46 -7.96 -3.56
N HIS A 56 -26.08 -8.72 -2.65
CA HIS A 56 -26.38 -8.24 -1.30
C HIS A 56 -25.11 -7.88 -0.51
N LEU A 57 -24.07 -8.71 -0.58
CA LEU A 57 -22.77 -8.42 0.06
C LEU A 57 -22.08 -7.20 -0.56
N ALA A 58 -22.10 -7.09 -1.89
CA ALA A 58 -21.54 -5.95 -2.60
C ALA A 58 -22.27 -4.64 -2.24
N TYR A 59 -23.61 -4.68 -2.19
CA TYR A 59 -24.43 -3.55 -1.79
C TYR A 59 -24.16 -3.12 -0.34
N ALA A 60 -24.16 -4.06 0.61
CA ALA A 60 -23.86 -3.77 2.01
C ALA A 60 -22.46 -3.15 2.17
N SER A 61 -21.47 -3.66 1.44
CA SER A 61 -20.10 -3.12 1.45
C SER A 61 -20.04 -1.71 0.85
N ALA A 62 -20.72 -1.47 -0.27
CA ALA A 62 -20.79 -0.16 -0.91
C ALA A 62 -21.54 0.86 -0.03
N TRP A 63 -22.60 0.43 0.66
CA TRP A 63 -23.35 1.24 1.62
C TRP A 63 -22.44 1.68 2.78
N LEU A 64 -21.68 0.76 3.39
CA LEU A 64 -20.70 1.09 4.41
C LEU A 64 -19.61 2.04 3.90
N LYS A 65 -19.08 1.79 2.69
CA LYS A 65 -18.08 2.68 2.07
C LYS A 65 -18.63 4.10 1.81
N CYS A 66 -19.92 4.22 1.50
CA CYS A 66 -20.58 5.50 1.23
C CYS A 66 -20.87 6.27 2.52
N HIS A 67 -21.48 5.62 3.52
CA HIS A 67 -22.00 6.29 4.72
C HIS A 67 -21.03 6.26 5.91
N HIS A 68 -20.15 5.27 6.00
CA HIS A 68 -19.21 5.07 7.11
C HIS A 68 -17.78 4.76 6.61
N PRO A 69 -17.15 5.68 5.87
CA PRO A 69 -15.85 5.43 5.23
C PRO A 69 -14.74 5.09 6.24
N ALA A 70 -14.72 5.72 7.41
CA ALA A 70 -13.75 5.43 8.48
C ALA A 70 -13.89 4.00 9.00
N VAL A 71 -15.13 3.56 9.28
CA VAL A 71 -15.44 2.18 9.74
C VAL A 71 -15.06 1.16 8.67
N PHE A 72 -15.42 1.44 7.42
CA PHE A 72 -15.11 0.58 6.29
C PHE A 72 -13.59 0.40 6.12
N ALA A 73 -12.83 1.50 6.13
CA ALA A 73 -11.37 1.46 6.04
C ALA A 73 -10.73 0.72 7.22
N CYS A 74 -11.18 0.99 8.46
CA CYS A 74 -10.70 0.31 9.66
C CYS A 74 -10.91 -1.21 9.56
N ALA A 75 -12.11 -1.65 9.18
CA ALA A 75 -12.44 -3.06 9.03
C ALA A 75 -11.60 -3.75 7.95
N LEU A 76 -11.38 -3.08 6.81
CA LEU A 76 -10.53 -3.59 5.74
C LEU A 76 -9.06 -3.70 6.16
N LEU A 77 -8.52 -2.71 6.89
CA LEU A 77 -7.15 -2.78 7.41
C LEU A 77 -6.98 -3.95 8.38
N ASN A 78 -7.95 -4.16 9.27
CA ASN A 78 -7.90 -5.24 10.25
C ASN A 78 -8.15 -6.63 9.64
N SER A 79 -8.70 -6.69 8.42
CA SER A 79 -8.93 -7.94 7.67
C SER A 79 -7.76 -8.34 6.75
N GLN A 80 -6.66 -7.59 6.74
CA GLN A 80 -5.48 -7.93 5.93
C GLN A 80 -4.79 -9.22 6.42
N PRO A 81 -4.19 -10.02 5.51
CA PRO A 81 -4.00 -9.76 4.09
C PRO A 81 -5.24 -10.06 3.22
N MET A 82 -5.68 -9.09 2.43
CA MET A 82 -6.70 -9.26 1.38
C MET A 82 -6.05 -9.13 -0.01
N GLY A 83 -6.54 -9.86 -1.01
CA GLY A 83 -5.84 -10.02 -2.30
C GLY A 83 -5.66 -8.74 -3.14
N SER A 84 -6.62 -7.82 -3.17
CA SER A 84 -6.65 -6.73 -4.18
C SER A 84 -6.24 -5.34 -3.66
N CYS A 85 -6.61 -4.96 -2.43
CA CYS A 85 -6.33 -3.61 -1.91
C CYS A 85 -5.19 -3.64 -0.88
N ALA A 86 -4.11 -2.88 -1.13
CA ALA A 86 -3.05 -2.71 -0.14
C ALA A 86 -3.43 -1.63 0.89
N PRO A 87 -2.84 -1.66 2.11
CA PRO A 87 -3.12 -0.70 3.16
C PRO A 87 -3.01 0.76 2.72
N ALA A 88 -1.99 1.09 1.92
CA ALA A 88 -1.80 2.44 1.37
C ALA A 88 -3.01 2.94 0.57
N GLN A 89 -3.58 2.11 -0.32
CA GLN A 89 -4.75 2.49 -1.11
C GLN A 89 -6.02 2.62 -0.26
N ILE A 90 -6.18 1.78 0.77
CA ILE A 90 -7.33 1.87 1.68
C ILE A 90 -7.28 3.18 2.46
N VAL A 91 -6.13 3.49 3.05
CA VAL A 91 -5.91 4.74 3.80
C VAL A 91 -6.09 5.96 2.89
N ARG A 92 -5.59 5.88 1.66
CA ARG A 92 -5.71 6.97 0.70
C ARG A 92 -7.16 7.21 0.26
N ASP A 93 -7.94 6.17 -0.02
CA ASP A 93 -9.38 6.30 -0.34
C ASP A 93 -10.13 6.94 0.85
N ALA A 94 -9.80 6.54 2.09
CA ALA A 94 -10.38 7.14 3.29
C ALA A 94 -10.05 8.64 3.41
N ARG A 95 -8.77 9.02 3.24
CA ARG A 95 -8.35 10.44 3.26
C ARG A 95 -9.00 11.25 2.15
N GLY A 96 -9.11 10.69 0.93
CA GLY A 96 -9.80 11.32 -0.19
C GLY A 96 -11.29 11.57 0.06
N ARG A 97 -11.89 10.87 1.03
CA ARG A 97 -13.27 11.08 1.51
C ARG A 97 -13.35 11.98 2.75
N GLY A 98 -12.26 12.61 3.16
CA GLY A 98 -12.21 13.51 4.31
C GLY A 98 -12.11 12.81 5.67
N VAL A 99 -11.75 11.52 5.70
CA VAL A 99 -11.46 10.83 6.97
C VAL A 99 -10.09 11.24 7.47
N GLU A 100 -10.01 11.74 8.69
CA GLU A 100 -8.74 11.97 9.38
C GLU A 100 -8.09 10.61 9.69
N VAL A 101 -6.82 10.47 9.32
CA VAL A 101 -6.03 9.26 9.60
C VAL A 101 -4.83 9.65 10.45
N ARG A 102 -4.68 8.98 11.59
CA ARG A 102 -3.62 9.24 12.55
C ARG A 102 -2.56 8.13 12.48
N PRO A 103 -1.27 8.47 12.58
CA PRO A 103 -0.18 7.50 12.47
C PRO A 103 -0.21 6.48 13.61
N VAL A 104 0.60 5.44 13.46
CA VAL A 104 0.91 4.54 14.58
C VAL A 104 1.58 5.37 15.68
N ASP A 105 1.18 5.15 16.92
CA ASP A 105 1.71 5.87 18.08
C ASP A 105 1.77 4.92 19.29
N ALA A 106 2.92 4.87 19.98
CA ALA A 106 3.13 3.97 21.12
C ALA A 106 2.18 4.25 22.30
N ASN A 107 1.77 5.51 22.48
CA ASN A 107 0.86 5.96 23.53
C ASN A 107 -0.61 5.95 23.14
N ALA A 108 -0.97 5.82 21.85
CA ALA A 108 -2.36 5.83 21.42
C ALA A 108 -2.82 4.54 20.71
N SER A 109 -1.97 3.94 19.87
CA SER A 109 -2.36 2.80 19.02
C SER A 109 -2.55 1.52 19.83
N ASP A 110 -3.65 0.82 19.59
CA ASP A 110 -3.80 -0.58 19.99
C ASP A 110 -3.15 -1.51 18.94
N TRP A 111 -3.26 -2.84 19.13
CA TRP A 111 -2.80 -3.82 18.14
C TRP A 111 -3.49 -3.61 16.78
N ASP A 112 -4.82 -3.62 16.78
CA ASP A 112 -5.64 -3.37 15.61
C ASP A 112 -5.80 -1.87 15.36
N CYS A 113 -6.12 -1.51 14.11
CA CYS A 113 -6.55 -0.14 13.81
C CYS A 113 -7.85 0.13 14.58
N ALA A 114 -7.98 1.36 15.08
CA ALA A 114 -9.09 1.78 15.92
C ALA A 114 -9.73 3.06 15.38
N LEU A 115 -10.94 3.36 15.89
CA LEU A 115 -11.66 4.58 15.58
C LEU A 115 -11.66 5.48 16.81
N GLU A 116 -11.26 6.74 16.63
CA GLU A 116 -11.23 7.76 17.66
C GLU A 116 -12.27 8.83 17.34
N PRO A 117 -13.02 9.38 18.32
CA PRO A 117 -13.92 10.50 18.06
C PRO A 117 -13.16 11.72 17.51
N GLU A 118 -13.60 12.25 16.39
CA GLU A 118 -13.03 13.43 15.75
C GLU A 118 -14.12 14.21 15.00
N PRO A 119 -14.69 15.27 15.61
CA PRO A 119 -15.79 16.04 15.03
C PRO A 119 -15.49 16.64 13.64
N ALA A 120 -14.23 16.95 13.34
CA ALA A 120 -13.83 17.51 12.05
C ALA A 120 -13.73 16.45 10.93
N SER A 121 -13.63 15.17 11.28
CA SER A 121 -13.50 14.07 10.33
C SER A 121 -14.84 13.66 9.74
N THR A 122 -14.86 13.19 8.48
CA THR A 122 -16.08 12.63 7.86
C THR A 122 -16.66 11.51 8.71
N GLY A 123 -17.89 11.71 9.18
CA GLY A 123 -18.59 10.76 10.06
C GLY A 123 -18.22 10.85 11.53
N GLY A 124 -17.50 11.90 11.95
CA GLY A 124 -17.16 12.17 13.35
C GLY A 124 -16.10 11.23 13.94
N LEU A 125 -15.36 10.51 13.09
CA LEU A 125 -14.42 9.46 13.49
C LEU A 125 -13.09 9.61 12.73
N ALA A 126 -11.98 9.63 13.46
CA ALA A 126 -10.63 9.47 12.92
C ALA A 126 -10.22 8.00 12.95
N LEU A 127 -9.43 7.59 11.96
CA LEU A 127 -8.83 6.26 11.87
C LEU A 127 -7.43 6.30 12.49
N ARG A 128 -7.23 5.60 13.61
CA ARG A 128 -5.92 5.35 14.20
C ARG A 128 -5.31 4.10 13.61
N LEU A 129 -4.11 4.22 13.03
CA LEU A 129 -3.35 3.05 12.58
C LEU A 129 -2.88 2.20 13.76
N GLY A 130 -3.07 0.89 13.66
CA GLY A 130 -2.69 -0.08 14.70
C GLY A 130 -1.24 -0.54 14.59
N LEU A 131 -0.70 -1.02 15.71
CA LEU A 131 0.66 -1.55 15.82
C LEU A 131 0.91 -2.75 14.88
N ARG A 132 -0.14 -3.48 14.49
CA ARG A 132 -0.06 -4.60 13.54
C ARG A 132 0.49 -4.25 12.16
N LEU A 133 0.51 -2.95 11.80
CA LEU A 133 1.05 -2.49 10.53
C LEU A 133 2.58 -2.32 10.57
N VAL A 134 3.18 -2.27 11.77
CA VAL A 134 4.62 -2.10 11.95
C VAL A 134 5.35 -3.37 11.51
N ALA A 135 6.14 -3.26 10.45
CA ALA A 135 6.94 -4.32 9.91
C ALA A 135 8.01 -4.75 10.93
N GLY A 136 8.04 -6.04 11.26
CA GLY A 136 9.01 -6.61 12.18
C GLY A 136 8.64 -6.51 13.66
N LEU A 137 7.51 -5.88 14.02
CA LEU A 137 7.02 -5.86 15.40
C LEU A 137 6.28 -7.17 15.74
N PRO A 138 6.74 -7.94 16.75
CA PRO A 138 6.04 -9.15 17.17
C PRO A 138 4.68 -8.84 17.83
N ASP A 139 3.65 -9.64 17.53
CA ASP A 139 2.31 -9.49 18.14
C ASP A 139 2.36 -9.56 19.68
N ALA A 140 3.18 -10.45 20.23
CA ALA A 140 3.34 -10.58 21.69
C ALA A 140 3.87 -9.27 22.32
N GLU A 141 4.88 -8.64 21.71
CA GLU A 141 5.47 -7.39 22.22
C GLU A 141 4.51 -6.21 22.01
N ALA A 142 3.81 -6.14 20.88
CA ALA A 142 2.80 -5.12 20.66
C ALA A 142 1.65 -5.20 21.70
N ARG A 143 1.20 -6.41 22.03
CA ARG A 143 0.21 -6.62 23.11
C ARG A 143 0.77 -6.26 24.48
N ALA A 144 2.05 -6.53 24.74
CA ALA A 144 2.70 -6.15 25.99
C ALA A 144 2.76 -4.62 26.16
N ILE A 145 3.06 -3.87 25.08
CA ILE A 145 3.01 -2.40 25.07
C ILE A 145 1.61 -1.90 25.45
N VAL A 146 0.56 -2.43 24.80
CA VAL A 146 -0.83 -2.06 25.08
C VAL A 146 -1.20 -2.38 26.54
N ALA A 147 -0.77 -3.52 27.06
CA ALA A 147 -1.02 -3.91 28.45
C ALA A 147 -0.28 -2.98 29.44
N ALA A 148 0.99 -2.68 29.19
CA ALA A 148 1.82 -1.79 30.01
C ALA A 148 1.33 -0.34 30.01
N ARG A 149 0.75 0.11 28.89
CA ARG A 149 0.08 1.42 28.79
C ARG A 149 -1.19 1.47 29.64
N ARG A 150 -2.01 0.41 29.61
CA ARG A 150 -3.26 0.33 30.40
C ARG A 150 -3.00 0.14 31.90
N ALA A 151 -1.85 -0.41 32.26
CA ALA A 151 -1.37 -0.44 33.64
C ALA A 151 -1.10 0.99 34.17
N ARG A 152 -0.95 1.15 35.50
CA ARG A 152 -0.69 2.45 36.15
C ARG A 152 -1.66 3.57 35.75
N ASN A 153 -2.97 3.28 35.75
CA ASN A 153 -4.04 4.24 35.44
C ASN A 153 -3.97 4.89 34.05
N GLY A 154 -3.33 4.24 33.06
CA GLY A 154 -3.26 4.78 31.70
C GLY A 154 -2.19 5.86 31.51
N ALA A 155 -1.21 5.97 32.41
CA ALA A 155 -0.13 6.94 32.27
C ALA A 155 0.66 6.70 30.96
N PRO A 156 0.87 7.73 30.12
CA PRO A 156 1.65 7.59 28.89
C PRO A 156 3.09 7.21 29.21
N PHE A 157 3.77 6.62 28.23
CA PHE A 157 5.22 6.45 28.28
C PHE A 157 5.90 7.82 28.22
N GLY A 158 6.97 7.99 28.99
CA GLY A 158 7.76 9.23 29.02
C GLY A 158 8.90 9.28 28.02
N SER A 159 9.46 8.11 27.67
CA SER A 159 10.59 7.96 26.74
C SER A 159 10.60 6.57 26.10
N VAL A 160 11.53 6.34 25.17
CA VAL A 160 11.76 5.02 24.56
C VAL A 160 12.19 4.01 25.63
N GLU A 161 13.03 4.43 26.57
CA GLU A 161 13.48 3.60 27.69
C GLU A 161 12.32 3.27 28.63
N ASP A 162 11.48 4.24 28.99
CA ASP A 162 10.31 3.98 29.84
C ASP A 162 9.38 2.92 29.22
N LEU A 163 9.18 2.97 27.89
CA LEU A 163 8.44 1.92 27.18
C LEU A 163 9.15 0.58 27.26
N ALA A 164 10.46 0.53 26.99
CA ALA A 164 11.24 -0.71 27.05
C ALA A 164 11.13 -1.38 28.43
N TRP A 165 11.28 -0.61 29.50
CA TRP A 165 11.20 -1.08 30.88
C TRP A 165 9.80 -1.53 31.27
N ARG A 166 8.77 -0.74 30.95
CA ARG A 166 7.39 -1.04 31.36
C ARG A 166 6.76 -2.17 30.55
N ALA A 167 7.06 -2.25 29.25
CA ALA A 167 6.48 -3.26 28.36
C ALA A 167 7.36 -4.51 28.23
N GLY A 168 8.62 -4.46 28.66
CA GLY A 168 9.58 -5.56 28.50
C GLY A 168 9.93 -5.81 27.03
N CYS A 169 9.91 -4.77 26.20
CA CYS A 169 10.21 -4.89 24.78
C CYS A 169 11.71 -5.04 24.53
N GLY A 170 12.06 -5.95 23.61
CA GLY A 170 13.45 -6.13 23.18
C GLY A 170 13.89 -5.03 22.21
N ARG A 171 15.20 -4.92 21.98
CA ARG A 171 15.76 -3.90 21.09
C ARG A 171 15.12 -3.90 19.69
N LYS A 172 14.89 -5.09 19.12
CA LYS A 172 14.32 -5.23 17.77
C LYS A 172 12.91 -4.63 17.64
N ALA A 173 12.08 -4.75 18.67
CA ALA A 173 10.74 -4.16 18.65
C ALA A 173 10.80 -2.64 18.77
N LEU A 174 11.71 -2.11 19.59
CA LEU A 174 11.94 -0.66 19.72
C LEU A 174 12.48 -0.07 18.40
N GLU A 175 13.42 -0.75 17.75
CA GLU A 175 13.92 -0.37 16.42
C GLU A 175 12.79 -0.37 15.38
N ALA A 176 11.89 -1.36 15.41
CA ALA A 176 10.75 -1.43 14.50
C ALA A 176 9.74 -0.27 14.74
N LEU A 177 9.46 0.05 16.01
CA LEU A 177 8.60 1.18 16.39
C LEU A 177 9.21 2.53 16.00
N ALA A 178 10.52 2.70 16.21
CA ALA A 178 11.23 3.89 15.79
C ALA A 178 11.21 4.04 14.26
N ALA A 179 11.48 2.95 13.52
CA ALA A 179 11.36 2.94 12.06
C ALA A 179 9.95 3.34 11.60
N ALA A 180 8.89 2.92 12.32
CA ALA A 180 7.50 3.30 12.04
C ALA A 180 7.09 4.70 12.51
N ASP A 181 8.02 5.51 13.05
CA ASP A 181 7.74 6.85 13.60
C ASP A 181 6.73 6.83 14.77
N ALA A 182 6.62 5.71 15.48
CA ALA A 182 5.62 5.50 16.53
C ALA A 182 5.88 6.31 17.82
N PHE A 183 7.04 6.95 17.92
CA PHE A 183 7.46 7.77 19.07
C PHE A 183 7.28 9.28 18.82
N ALA A 184 6.74 9.69 17.68
CA ALA A 184 6.50 11.10 17.39
C ALA A 184 5.64 11.81 18.45
N GLY A 185 4.68 11.10 19.07
CA GLY A 185 3.88 11.62 20.19
C GLY A 185 4.68 11.90 21.48
N LEU A 186 5.89 11.35 21.62
CA LEU A 186 6.84 11.66 22.69
C LEU A 186 7.74 12.86 22.37
N GLY A 187 7.63 13.43 21.17
CA GLY A 187 8.56 14.45 20.67
C GLY A 187 9.92 13.89 20.24
N ALA A 188 10.05 12.57 20.12
CA ALA A 188 11.24 11.93 19.56
C ALA A 188 11.06 11.73 18.05
N ASP A 189 11.92 12.36 17.26
CA ASP A 189 11.97 12.07 15.83
C ASP A 189 12.48 10.64 15.57
N ARG A 190 12.20 10.10 14.37
CA ARG A 190 12.59 8.75 13.96
C ARG A 190 14.06 8.42 14.23
N ARG A 191 14.99 9.35 13.94
CA ARG A 191 16.44 9.10 14.06
C ARG A 191 16.86 9.08 15.53
N ARG A 192 16.34 10.01 16.33
CA ARG A 192 16.54 10.08 17.76
C ARG A 192 15.96 8.84 18.45
N ALA A 193 14.72 8.47 18.15
CA ALA A 193 14.11 7.27 18.71
C ALA A 193 14.88 5.99 18.32
N GLY A 194 15.40 5.92 17.10
CA GLY A 194 16.25 4.81 16.66
C GLY A 194 17.61 4.79 17.38
N TRP A 195 18.18 5.95 17.69
CA TRP A 195 19.39 6.06 18.49
C TRP A 195 19.15 5.61 19.94
N GLU A 196 18.08 6.10 20.57
CA GLU A 196 17.65 5.72 21.92
C GLU A 196 17.37 4.21 22.00
N ALA A 197 16.67 3.65 21.01
CA ALA A 197 16.41 2.21 20.91
C ALA A 197 17.70 1.37 20.85
N CYS A 198 18.74 1.83 20.15
CA CYS A 198 20.04 1.14 20.12
C CYS A 198 20.73 1.10 21.50
N GLY A 199 20.51 2.13 22.32
CA GLY A 199 21.04 2.26 23.67
C GLY A 199 20.38 1.32 24.69
N VAL A 200 19.19 0.80 24.37
CA VAL A 200 18.49 -0.16 25.24
C VAL A 200 19.22 -1.51 25.20
N VAL A 201 19.66 -1.96 26.37
CA VAL A 201 20.22 -3.30 26.59
C VAL A 201 19.06 -4.29 26.65
N ASP A 202 19.22 -5.48 26.05
CA ASP A 202 18.18 -6.51 26.03
C ASP A 202 17.91 -7.01 27.47
N GLY A 203 16.92 -6.40 28.12
CA GLY A 203 16.42 -6.80 29.43
C GLY A 203 17.01 -6.04 30.62
N PRO A 204 16.26 -5.95 31.74
CA PRO A 204 16.69 -5.30 32.99
C PRO A 204 17.99 -5.82 33.63
N TRP A 205 18.43 -7.01 33.20
CA TRP A 205 19.34 -7.86 33.98
C TRP A 205 20.68 -8.15 33.28
N ASP A 206 20.87 -7.66 32.06
CA ASP A 206 22.09 -7.91 31.27
C ASP A 206 23.23 -6.93 31.55
N LEU A 207 23.07 -6.07 32.56
CA LEU A 207 24.20 -5.37 33.15
C LEU A 207 24.79 -6.26 34.26
N PRO A 208 25.98 -6.86 34.07
CA PRO A 208 26.56 -7.83 35.00
C PRO A 208 26.80 -7.30 36.42
N LEU A 209 26.81 -5.97 36.60
CA LEU A 209 26.94 -5.32 37.90
C LEU A 209 25.63 -5.29 38.71
N PHE A 210 24.45 -5.22 38.06
CA PHE A 210 23.16 -5.03 38.72
C PHE A 210 22.36 -6.33 38.94
N ALA A 211 22.67 -7.39 38.19
CA ALA A 211 22.16 -8.73 38.49
C ALA A 211 22.55 -9.20 39.91
N ILE A 212 23.70 -8.73 40.42
CA ILE A 212 24.23 -9.03 41.76
C ILE A 212 23.53 -8.22 42.87
N ALA A 213 22.90 -7.08 42.54
CA ALA A 213 22.35 -6.11 43.51
C ALA A 213 20.82 -6.19 43.68
N SER A 214 20.20 -7.30 43.24
CA SER A 214 18.76 -7.54 43.11
C SER A 214 17.90 -7.42 44.39
N GLY A 215 18.50 -7.08 45.55
CA GLY A 215 17.77 -6.70 46.78
C GLY A 215 17.72 -5.19 47.08
N THR A 216 18.39 -4.34 46.31
CA THR A 216 18.56 -2.90 46.61
C THR A 216 18.16 -1.95 45.48
N ALA A 217 17.69 -2.49 44.36
CA ALA A 217 17.44 -1.75 43.12
C ALA A 217 16.31 -0.70 43.22
N GLU A 218 15.31 -0.89 44.09
CA GLU A 218 14.24 0.10 44.28
C GLU A 218 14.76 1.46 44.79
N ALA A 219 15.87 1.48 45.53
CA ALA A 219 16.47 2.71 46.04
C ALA A 219 17.35 3.42 45.01
N ALA A 220 17.92 2.71 44.03
CA ALA A 220 18.73 3.29 42.96
C ALA A 220 17.87 3.99 41.87
N MET A 221 16.56 3.75 41.86
CA MET A 221 15.63 4.28 40.85
C MET A 221 15.04 5.67 41.19
N ALA A 222 15.31 6.21 42.38
CA ALA A 222 14.81 7.52 42.78
C ALA A 222 15.63 8.68 42.20
N ASP A 223 16.85 8.42 41.73
CA ASP A 223 17.75 9.41 41.14
C ASP A 223 17.94 9.11 39.65
N GLN A 224 17.04 9.67 38.82
CA GLN A 224 17.02 9.46 37.36
C GLN A 224 18.07 10.31 36.62
N SER A 225 19.07 10.82 37.32
CA SER A 225 20.14 11.59 36.68
C SER A 225 21.27 10.63 36.27
N PRO A 226 21.64 10.55 34.97
CA PRO A 226 22.78 9.75 34.57
C PRO A 226 24.02 10.21 35.35
N LEU A 227 24.80 9.26 35.89
CA LEU A 227 26.00 9.53 36.69
C LEU A 227 27.05 10.35 35.92
N LEU A 228 26.93 10.40 34.59
CA LEU A 228 27.71 11.24 33.69
C LEU A 228 26.75 11.96 32.74
N PRO A 229 26.84 13.29 32.56
CA PRO A 229 26.08 13.99 31.55
C PRO A 229 26.55 13.54 30.16
N GLU A 230 25.71 12.79 29.45
CA GLU A 230 26.00 12.44 28.06
C GLU A 230 25.87 13.69 27.17
N PRO A 231 26.82 13.91 26.24
CA PRO A 231 26.74 15.03 25.33
C PRO A 231 25.51 14.87 24.43
N THR A 232 24.74 15.95 24.25
CA THR A 232 23.61 15.96 23.32
C THR A 232 24.10 15.65 21.90
N VAL A 233 23.64 14.52 21.34
CA VAL A 233 23.98 14.11 19.98
C VAL A 233 23.11 14.88 19.00
N ALA A 234 23.74 15.72 18.17
CA ALA A 234 23.06 16.39 17.07
C ALA A 234 23.00 15.44 15.85
N LEU A 235 21.86 14.75 15.69
CA LEU A 235 21.61 13.92 14.50
C LEU A 235 21.18 14.80 13.32
N PRO A 236 21.59 14.49 12.09
CA PRO A 236 21.12 15.21 10.92
C PRO A 236 19.59 15.10 10.80
N ALA A 237 18.93 16.17 10.36
CA ALA A 237 17.50 16.13 10.06
C ALA A 237 17.23 15.16 8.89
N GLN A 238 16.10 14.45 8.96
CA GLN A 238 15.65 13.58 7.90
C GLN A 238 14.94 14.38 6.81
N SER A 239 15.31 14.12 5.55
CA SER A 239 14.64 14.72 4.39
C SER A 239 13.21 14.18 4.21
N GLU A 240 12.36 14.91 3.50
CA GLU A 240 11.00 14.44 3.23
C GLU A 240 10.99 13.17 2.39
N GLY A 241 11.88 13.08 1.39
CA GLY A 241 12.07 11.89 0.56
C GLY A 241 12.49 10.66 1.36
N GLU A 242 13.47 10.80 2.27
CA GLU A 242 13.86 9.72 3.18
C GLU A 242 12.69 9.33 4.09
N ALA A 243 11.96 10.29 4.66
CA ALA A 243 10.84 10.02 5.56
C ALA A 243 9.75 9.19 4.88
N VAL A 244 9.39 9.53 3.64
CA VAL A 244 8.41 8.79 2.85
C VAL A 244 8.89 7.37 2.55
N VAL A 245 10.15 7.18 2.15
CA VAL A 245 10.68 5.84 1.87
C VAL A 245 10.68 4.97 3.13
N ASP A 246 11.11 5.53 4.26
CA ASP A 246 11.12 4.83 5.54
C ASP A 246 9.70 4.47 6.01
N ASP A 247 8.70 5.34 5.81
CA ASP A 247 7.30 5.04 6.13
C ASP A 247 6.80 3.79 5.37
N TYR A 248 7.09 3.70 4.06
CA TYR A 248 6.73 2.54 3.23
C TYR A 248 7.46 1.27 3.65
N LEU A 249 8.72 1.37 4.08
CA LEU A 249 9.48 0.22 4.59
C LEU A 249 8.93 -0.27 5.93
N ALA A 250 8.57 0.66 6.81
CA ALA A 250 8.18 0.36 8.18
C ALA A 250 6.70 0.01 8.34
N THR A 251 5.80 0.59 7.55
CA THR A 251 4.34 0.39 7.70
C THR A 251 3.62 0.00 6.41
N GLY A 252 4.32 0.01 5.27
CA GLY A 252 3.74 -0.27 3.95
C GLY A 252 2.91 0.88 3.37
N LEU A 253 2.86 2.03 4.02
CA LEU A 253 2.15 3.24 3.58
C LEU A 253 2.82 4.50 4.15
N THR A 254 2.43 5.67 3.65
CA THR A 254 2.81 6.97 4.23
C THR A 254 1.57 7.86 4.42
N LEU A 255 1.56 8.64 5.49
CA LEU A 255 0.57 9.72 5.68
C LEU A 255 1.07 11.08 5.16
N ARG A 256 2.32 11.14 4.72
CA ARG A 256 2.96 12.33 4.14
C ARG A 256 2.56 12.49 2.67
N GLN A 257 3.40 13.15 1.88
CA GLN A 257 3.21 13.28 0.44
C GLN A 257 3.44 11.96 -0.29
N HIS A 258 2.74 11.80 -1.41
CA HIS A 258 2.95 10.65 -2.29
C HIS A 258 4.33 10.74 -2.98
N PRO A 259 5.04 9.64 -3.24
CA PRO A 259 6.39 9.69 -3.84
C PRO A 259 6.47 10.43 -5.18
N LEU A 260 5.41 10.35 -6.01
CA LEU A 260 5.37 11.10 -7.28
C LEU A 260 5.17 12.60 -7.11
N ALA A 261 4.59 13.06 -6.00
CA ALA A 261 4.48 14.50 -5.72
C ALA A 261 5.89 15.10 -5.50
N LEU A 262 6.76 14.40 -4.77
CA LEU A 262 8.16 14.80 -4.58
C LEU A 262 8.97 14.80 -5.89
N LEU A 263 8.59 13.93 -6.84
CA LEU A 263 9.23 13.83 -8.15
C LEU A 263 8.57 14.70 -9.22
N ARG A 264 7.47 15.42 -8.90
CA ARG A 264 6.62 16.07 -9.89
C ARG A 264 7.37 17.09 -10.74
N SER A 265 8.19 17.93 -10.13
CA SER A 265 9.01 18.92 -10.84
C SER A 265 9.93 18.30 -11.89
N ARG A 266 10.55 17.15 -11.59
CA ARG A 266 11.39 16.40 -12.52
C ARG A 266 10.57 15.70 -13.60
N LEU A 267 9.40 15.15 -13.24
CA LEU A 267 8.49 14.50 -14.18
C LEU A 267 7.91 15.51 -15.20
N ASP A 268 7.59 16.72 -14.76
CA ASP A 268 7.10 17.79 -15.62
C ASP A 268 8.16 18.25 -16.63
N GLN A 269 9.44 18.36 -16.19
CA GLN A 269 10.57 18.62 -17.10
C GLN A 269 10.75 17.51 -18.13
N LEU A 270 10.42 16.28 -17.77
CA LEU A 270 10.40 15.15 -18.70
C LEU A 270 9.15 15.12 -19.59
N GLY A 271 8.23 16.08 -19.49
CA GLY A 271 7.00 16.12 -20.27
C GLY A 271 6.01 15.01 -19.91
N CYS A 272 6.06 14.52 -18.67
CA CYS A 272 5.12 13.52 -18.17
C CYS A 272 3.78 14.16 -17.78
N ALA A 273 2.70 13.43 -18.00
CA ALA A 273 1.36 13.79 -17.53
C ALA A 273 1.08 13.18 -16.14
N ASP A 274 -0.09 13.49 -15.60
CA ASP A 274 -0.62 12.92 -14.36
C ASP A 274 -1.97 12.24 -14.64
N THR A 275 -2.54 11.60 -13.61
CA THR A 275 -3.84 10.93 -13.72
C THR A 275 -5.01 11.91 -13.85
N GLN A 276 -4.88 13.17 -13.45
CA GLN A 276 -5.93 14.19 -13.70
C GLN A 276 -6.01 14.51 -15.21
N ARG A 277 -4.86 14.63 -15.87
CA ARG A 277 -4.75 14.76 -17.33
C ARG A 277 -5.24 13.51 -18.04
N LEU A 278 -4.93 12.31 -17.52
CA LEU A 278 -5.52 11.06 -18.05
C LEU A 278 -7.05 11.11 -18.01
N ASN A 279 -7.63 11.55 -16.90
CA ASN A 279 -9.08 11.59 -16.69
C ASN A 279 -9.81 12.62 -17.58
N THR A 280 -9.10 13.66 -18.03
CA THR A 280 -9.64 14.74 -18.86
C THR A 280 -9.21 14.66 -20.33
N ALA A 281 -8.32 13.74 -20.68
CA ALA A 281 -7.80 13.58 -22.04
C ALA A 281 -8.88 13.17 -23.05
N ARG A 282 -8.68 13.60 -24.29
CA ARG A 282 -9.53 13.23 -25.43
C ARG A 282 -9.21 11.79 -25.88
N PRO A 283 -10.19 11.03 -26.40
CA PRO A 283 -9.93 9.73 -27.01
C PRO A 283 -8.85 9.82 -28.09
N GLY A 284 -7.92 8.87 -28.11
CA GLY A 284 -6.80 8.80 -29.04
C GLY A 284 -5.63 9.72 -28.74
N ALA A 285 -5.73 10.59 -27.72
CA ALA A 285 -4.63 11.48 -27.32
C ALA A 285 -3.40 10.68 -26.91
N TRP A 286 -2.22 11.17 -27.30
CA TRP A 286 -0.95 10.56 -26.92
C TRP A 286 -0.49 11.13 -25.59
N MET A 287 -0.02 10.29 -24.67
CA MET A 287 0.48 10.74 -23.37
C MET A 287 1.57 9.84 -22.80
N ARG A 288 2.34 10.41 -21.88
CA ARG A 288 3.37 9.74 -21.09
C ARG A 288 2.95 9.79 -19.63
N LEU A 289 2.56 8.66 -19.06
CA LEU A 289 2.03 8.56 -17.71
C LEU A 289 3.03 7.82 -16.80
N PRO A 290 3.69 8.52 -15.86
CA PRO A 290 4.46 7.89 -14.81
C PRO A 290 3.49 7.40 -13.71
N GLY A 291 3.79 6.26 -13.11
CA GLY A 291 3.03 5.80 -11.94
C GLY A 291 3.68 4.65 -11.20
N LEU A 292 3.48 4.61 -9.88
CA LEU A 292 3.86 3.49 -9.03
C LEU A 292 2.98 2.29 -9.35
N VAL A 293 3.60 1.13 -9.58
CA VAL A 293 2.84 -0.06 -9.97
C VAL A 293 2.17 -0.67 -8.75
N LEU A 294 0.84 -0.77 -8.80
CA LEU A 294 0.05 -1.39 -7.74
C LEU A 294 -0.18 -2.87 -8.00
N ILE A 295 -0.69 -3.17 -9.19
CA ILE A 295 -1.23 -4.48 -9.55
C ILE A 295 -0.81 -4.82 -10.98
N ARG A 296 -0.43 -6.07 -11.19
CA ARG A 296 -0.25 -6.68 -12.51
C ARG A 296 -1.15 -7.89 -12.66
N GLN A 297 -1.98 -7.91 -13.70
CA GLN A 297 -2.90 -9.00 -13.98
C GLN A 297 -2.72 -9.51 -15.41
N ARG A 298 -2.59 -10.83 -15.54
CA ARG A 298 -2.58 -11.52 -16.85
C ARG A 298 -3.65 -12.62 -16.86
N PRO A 299 -4.93 -12.27 -17.10
CA PRO A 299 -6.01 -13.25 -17.13
C PRO A 299 -5.76 -14.27 -18.26
N GLY A 300 -5.95 -15.57 -17.98
CA GLY A 300 -5.79 -16.63 -18.98
C GLY A 300 -6.73 -16.49 -20.20
N THR A 301 -7.85 -15.79 -20.02
CA THR A 301 -8.85 -15.52 -21.05
C THR A 301 -8.49 -14.35 -21.98
N ALA A 302 -7.53 -13.50 -21.62
CA ALA A 302 -7.23 -12.25 -22.32
C ALA A 302 -6.19 -12.39 -23.44
N LYS A 303 -6.00 -13.60 -24.00
CA LYS A 303 -5.03 -13.88 -25.08
C LYS A 303 -3.62 -13.33 -24.82
N GLY A 304 -3.21 -13.31 -23.56
CA GLY A 304 -1.88 -12.85 -23.13
C GLY A 304 -1.72 -11.35 -22.89
N ILE A 305 -2.78 -10.54 -23.02
CA ILE A 305 -2.79 -9.12 -22.63
C ILE A 305 -2.54 -9.00 -21.13
N VAL A 306 -1.74 -8.01 -20.74
CA VAL A 306 -1.42 -7.68 -19.35
C VAL A 306 -2.09 -6.36 -18.99
N PHE A 307 -2.84 -6.37 -17.89
CA PHE A 307 -3.43 -5.18 -17.28
C PHE A 307 -2.54 -4.73 -16.12
N LEU A 308 -2.19 -3.45 -16.09
CA LEU A 308 -1.49 -2.85 -14.96
C LEU A 308 -2.31 -1.71 -14.40
N THR A 309 -2.31 -1.59 -13.09
CA THR A 309 -2.81 -0.40 -12.41
C THR A 309 -1.63 0.34 -11.83
N VAL A 310 -1.49 1.61 -12.20
CA VAL A 310 -0.45 2.51 -11.69
C VAL A 310 -1.08 3.64 -10.90
N GLU A 311 -0.33 4.21 -9.95
CA GLU A 311 -0.79 5.28 -9.06
C GLU A 311 0.15 6.49 -9.09
N ASP A 312 -0.44 7.68 -9.06
CA ASP A 312 0.25 8.95 -8.79
C ASP A 312 -0.39 9.68 -7.61
N GLU A 313 0.02 10.90 -7.28
CA GLU A 313 -0.50 11.71 -6.17
C GLU A 313 -1.95 12.19 -6.34
N HIS A 314 -2.57 11.97 -7.50
CA HIS A 314 -3.96 12.35 -7.74
C HIS A 314 -4.89 11.13 -7.80
N GLY A 315 -4.42 9.97 -8.25
CA GLY A 315 -5.24 8.77 -8.31
C GLY A 315 -4.57 7.59 -9.00
N ALA A 316 -5.40 6.68 -9.49
CA ALA A 316 -4.95 5.49 -10.20
C ALA A 316 -5.29 5.57 -11.70
N GLY A 317 -4.42 5.00 -12.53
CA GLY A 317 -4.60 4.84 -13.97
C GLY A 317 -4.48 3.38 -14.39
N ASN A 318 -5.33 2.97 -15.34
CA ASN A 318 -5.32 1.61 -15.87
C ASN A 318 -4.56 1.56 -17.21
N LEU A 319 -3.58 0.68 -17.29
CA LEU A 319 -2.75 0.45 -18.46
C LEU A 319 -3.10 -0.90 -19.09
N VAL A 320 -3.15 -0.91 -20.42
CA VAL A 320 -3.31 -2.15 -21.21
C VAL A 320 -2.04 -2.37 -22.02
N VAL A 321 -1.39 -3.49 -21.78
CA VAL A 321 -0.14 -3.88 -22.45
C VAL A 321 -0.39 -5.12 -23.30
N TYR A 322 -0.26 -4.96 -24.61
CA TYR A 322 -0.39 -6.06 -25.56
C TYR A 322 0.84 -6.98 -25.53
N PRO A 323 0.70 -8.26 -25.96
CA PRO A 323 1.76 -9.26 -25.86
C PRO A 323 3.10 -8.89 -26.52
N ASP A 324 3.05 -8.14 -27.63
CA ASP A 324 4.22 -7.65 -28.36
C ASP A 324 5.02 -6.63 -27.52
N VAL A 325 4.33 -5.66 -26.92
CA VAL A 325 4.94 -4.68 -26.01
C VAL A 325 5.42 -5.36 -24.73
N ALA A 326 4.62 -6.29 -24.18
CA ALA A 326 4.99 -7.05 -22.99
C ALA A 326 6.25 -7.91 -23.20
N ALA A 327 6.44 -8.48 -24.39
CA ALA A 327 7.62 -9.25 -24.75
C ALA A 327 8.84 -8.36 -24.93
N ARG A 328 8.69 -7.20 -25.61
CA ARG A 328 9.77 -6.24 -25.84
C ARG A 328 10.25 -5.60 -24.54
N ASP A 329 9.32 -5.09 -23.74
CA ASP A 329 9.61 -4.31 -22.53
C ASP A 329 9.51 -5.19 -21.26
N ARG A 330 9.80 -6.49 -21.37
CA ARG A 330 9.60 -7.48 -20.30
C ARG A 330 10.31 -7.12 -19.00
N ALA A 331 11.53 -6.57 -19.08
CA ALA A 331 12.30 -6.19 -17.91
C ALA A 331 11.56 -5.12 -17.10
N ALA A 332 11.15 -4.03 -17.75
CA ALA A 332 10.36 -2.98 -17.11
C ALA A 332 9.02 -3.55 -16.60
N LEU A 333 8.36 -4.37 -17.41
CA LEU A 333 7.07 -4.93 -17.06
C LEU A 333 7.13 -5.78 -15.79
N VAL A 334 8.17 -6.61 -15.61
CA VAL A 334 8.24 -7.57 -14.49
C VAL A 334 8.82 -6.94 -13.22
N SER A 335 9.87 -6.11 -13.31
CA SER A 335 10.58 -5.63 -12.12
C SER A 335 10.35 -4.15 -11.79
N GLY A 336 9.76 -3.36 -12.69
CA GLY A 336 9.66 -1.91 -12.50
C GLY A 336 8.71 -1.54 -11.35
N ARG A 337 9.19 -0.73 -10.40
CA ARG A 337 8.35 -0.19 -9.30
C ARG A 337 7.67 1.12 -9.72
N LEU A 338 8.41 1.96 -10.44
CA LEU A 338 7.92 3.17 -11.09
C LEU A 338 8.02 2.95 -12.60
N LEU A 339 6.88 2.99 -13.29
CA LEU A 339 6.85 2.84 -14.74
C LEU A 339 6.48 4.16 -15.39
N LEU A 340 7.17 4.47 -16.48
CA LEU A 340 6.75 5.47 -17.44
C LEU A 340 6.10 4.76 -18.63
N ALA A 341 4.77 4.89 -18.73
CA ALA A 341 3.98 4.30 -19.80
C ALA A 341 3.69 5.37 -20.86
N GLU A 342 4.10 5.12 -22.10
CA GLU A 342 3.82 5.99 -23.24
C GLU A 342 2.81 5.30 -24.15
N GLY A 343 1.73 6.00 -24.50
CA GLY A 343 0.61 5.34 -25.15
C GLY A 343 -0.49 6.27 -25.64
N ARG A 344 -1.58 5.65 -26.12
CA ARG A 344 -2.79 6.37 -26.53
C ARG A 344 -3.91 6.15 -25.52
N VAL A 345 -4.61 7.22 -25.19
CA VAL A 345 -5.78 7.16 -24.31
C VAL A 345 -6.96 6.57 -25.06
N GLU A 346 -7.55 5.53 -24.49
CA GLU A 346 -8.82 4.97 -24.90
C GLU A 346 -9.85 5.32 -23.83
N ARG A 347 -10.94 5.93 -24.25
CA ARG A 347 -12.01 6.38 -23.36
C ARG A 347 -13.33 5.92 -23.91
N GLU A 348 -13.99 5.03 -23.19
CA GLU A 348 -15.33 4.57 -23.51
C GLU A 348 -16.33 5.29 -22.61
N ALA A 349 -17.09 6.21 -23.21
CA ALA A 349 -18.08 7.05 -22.51
C ALA A 349 -19.54 6.71 -22.87
N GLU A 350 -19.76 5.88 -23.91
CA GLU A 350 -21.11 5.63 -24.44
C GLU A 350 -21.90 4.58 -23.65
N ARG A 351 -21.24 3.72 -22.87
CA ARG A 351 -21.86 2.52 -22.26
C ARG A 351 -21.91 2.50 -20.74
N ALA A 352 -21.32 3.48 -20.07
CA ALA A 352 -21.22 3.50 -18.60
C ALA A 352 -21.42 4.91 -18.05
N GLU A 353 -22.11 5.02 -16.91
CA GLU A 353 -22.26 6.28 -16.15
C GLU A 353 -20.91 6.86 -15.71
N VAL A 354 -19.90 6.00 -15.55
CA VAL A 354 -18.51 6.39 -15.28
C VAL A 354 -17.66 5.99 -16.49
N PRO A 355 -16.97 6.94 -17.15
CA PRO A 355 -16.17 6.63 -18.32
C PRO A 355 -15.02 5.70 -17.94
N ILE A 356 -14.87 4.61 -18.68
CA ILE A 356 -13.74 3.70 -18.50
C ILE A 356 -12.57 4.27 -19.31
N ILE A 357 -11.46 4.55 -18.63
CA ILE A 357 -10.27 5.16 -19.22
C ILE A 357 -9.11 4.18 -19.12
N HIS A 358 -8.52 3.86 -20.27
CA HIS A 358 -7.35 3.02 -20.40
C HIS A 358 -6.25 3.75 -21.17
N LEU A 359 -5.00 3.56 -20.76
CA LEU A 359 -3.86 3.92 -21.59
C LEU A 359 -3.37 2.67 -22.32
N ILE A 360 -3.55 2.66 -23.65
CA ILE A 360 -3.00 1.60 -24.50
C ILE A 360 -1.52 1.84 -24.68
N VAL A 361 -0.72 1.04 -23.98
CA VAL A 361 0.73 1.23 -23.88
C VAL A 361 1.39 0.84 -25.19
N ARG A 362 2.25 1.75 -25.69
CA ARG A 362 3.13 1.54 -26.85
C ARG A 362 4.58 1.38 -26.43
N GLN A 363 4.97 1.96 -25.29
CA GLN A 363 6.30 1.81 -24.70
C GLN A 363 6.23 1.87 -23.19
N LEU A 364 6.98 0.98 -22.54
CA LEU A 364 7.10 0.90 -21.09
C LEU A 364 8.57 1.07 -20.70
N THR A 365 8.86 2.08 -19.89
CA THR A 365 10.22 2.33 -19.39
C THR A 365 10.23 2.22 -17.87
N ASP A 366 11.18 1.45 -17.32
CA ASP A 366 11.41 1.41 -15.88
C ASP A 366 12.11 2.70 -15.44
N ARG A 367 11.48 3.45 -14.55
CA ARG A 367 12.03 4.66 -13.93
C ARG A 367 12.20 4.52 -12.42
N SER A 368 12.37 3.29 -11.94
CA SER A 368 12.65 3.02 -10.52
C SER A 368 13.93 3.71 -10.00
N ASP A 369 14.82 4.15 -10.89
CA ASP A 369 15.97 5.01 -10.59
C ASP A 369 15.57 6.33 -9.89
N LEU A 370 14.42 6.89 -10.26
CA LEU A 370 13.93 8.15 -9.67
C LEU A 370 13.52 7.96 -8.22
N LEU A 371 12.98 6.79 -7.86
CA LEU A 371 12.65 6.44 -6.48
C LEU A 371 13.91 6.28 -5.63
N ASP A 372 14.94 5.66 -6.18
CA ASP A 372 16.23 5.53 -5.49
C ASP A 372 16.87 6.91 -5.26
N GLY A 373 16.56 7.88 -6.11
CA GLY A 373 16.95 9.29 -5.94
C GLY A 373 16.31 9.98 -4.75
N LEU A 374 15.14 9.54 -4.25
CA LEU A 374 14.47 10.15 -3.08
C LEU A 374 15.29 9.99 -1.79
N LEU A 375 16.12 8.93 -1.72
CA LEU A 375 17.06 8.71 -0.62
C LEU A 375 18.31 9.60 -0.68
N GLN A 376 18.55 10.29 -1.81
CA GLN A 376 19.78 11.04 -2.06
C GLN A 376 19.55 12.53 -2.28
N ALA A 377 18.30 12.96 -2.53
CA ALA A 377 17.99 14.24 -3.17
C ALA A 377 18.10 15.48 -2.28
N GLU A 378 18.43 15.38 -0.99
CA GLU A 378 18.47 16.53 -0.08
C GLU A 378 19.81 16.75 0.63
N ALA A 379 20.92 16.22 0.10
CA ALA A 379 22.25 16.74 0.45
C ALA A 379 22.53 18.00 -0.40
N PRO A 380 22.61 19.21 0.17
CA PRO A 380 22.90 20.42 -0.59
C PRO A 380 24.25 20.27 -1.28
N GLY A 381 24.29 20.37 -2.61
CA GLY A 381 25.54 20.42 -3.39
C GLY A 381 25.94 19.16 -4.18
N ARG A 382 25.13 18.08 -4.21
CA ARG A 382 25.45 16.87 -4.99
C ARG A 382 24.68 16.69 -6.30
N GLY A 383 23.90 17.71 -6.69
CA GLY A 383 22.94 17.65 -7.80
C GLY A 383 23.51 17.55 -9.22
N ASP A 384 24.81 17.78 -9.42
CA ASP A 384 25.40 17.99 -10.76
C ASP A 384 26.40 16.91 -11.22
N MET A 385 26.29 15.67 -10.75
CA MET A 385 27.12 14.59 -11.31
C MET A 385 26.41 13.90 -12.47
N ALA A 386 26.84 14.26 -13.69
CA ALA A 386 26.35 13.73 -14.95
C ALA A 386 26.37 12.19 -15.00
N TRP A 387 25.34 11.64 -15.66
CA TRP A 387 25.11 10.20 -15.90
C TRP A 387 26.34 9.41 -16.38
N ALA A 388 27.31 10.06 -17.05
CA ALA A 388 28.49 9.42 -17.64
C ALA A 388 29.60 9.02 -16.65
N GLU A 389 29.72 9.64 -15.48
CA GLU A 389 30.87 9.40 -14.58
C GLU A 389 30.67 8.21 -13.61
N ARG A 390 29.48 7.59 -13.62
CA ARG A 390 29.15 6.48 -12.71
C ARG A 390 29.68 5.11 -13.14
N SER A 391 30.26 4.97 -14.34
CA SER A 391 30.58 3.67 -14.95
C SER A 391 32.05 3.41 -15.27
N LEU A 392 32.99 4.23 -14.80
CA LEU A 392 34.42 3.94 -14.96
C LEU A 392 35.15 4.08 -13.62
N GLY A 393 35.44 2.94 -12.99
CA GLY A 393 36.35 2.84 -11.87
C GLY A 393 37.12 1.53 -11.96
N HIS A 394 38.43 1.63 -12.12
CA HIS A 394 39.37 0.50 -12.12
C HIS A 394 39.34 -0.25 -10.77
N THR A 395 39.63 -1.55 -10.81
CA THR A 395 39.43 -2.54 -9.74
C THR A 395 40.38 -2.43 -8.53
N ASP A 396 41.30 -1.46 -8.51
CA ASP A 396 42.52 -1.62 -7.71
C ASP A 396 42.76 -0.50 -6.67
N GLU A 397 41.82 0.44 -6.47
CA GLU A 397 41.95 1.46 -5.43
C GLU A 397 41.11 1.15 -4.18
N VAL A 398 41.81 1.00 -3.05
CA VAL A 398 41.25 0.90 -1.69
C VAL A 398 40.47 2.20 -1.37
N ARG A 399 39.14 2.12 -1.45
CA ARG A 399 38.24 3.26 -1.21
C ARG A 399 37.96 3.49 0.28
N ARG A 400 38.85 4.26 0.91
CA ARG A 400 38.63 5.32 1.91
C ARG A 400 37.81 5.05 3.21
N PRO A 401 38.31 5.53 4.38
CA PRO A 401 37.70 5.39 5.71
C PRO A 401 36.80 6.58 6.09
N GLU A 402 35.74 6.87 5.33
CA GLU A 402 34.79 7.94 5.70
C GLU A 402 33.43 7.40 6.21
N PRO A 403 32.92 7.88 7.37
CA PRO A 403 31.64 7.44 7.96
C PRO A 403 30.38 7.74 7.13
N GLY A 404 30.49 8.64 6.13
CA GLY A 404 29.39 9.01 5.23
C GLY A 404 29.22 8.12 3.99
N SER A 405 30.04 7.06 3.86
CA SER A 405 30.04 6.16 2.69
C SER A 405 29.00 5.03 2.75
N ARG A 406 28.12 5.02 3.77
CA ARG A 406 27.01 4.08 3.85
C ARG A 406 26.16 4.26 2.59
N ARG A 407 26.31 3.35 1.62
CA ARG A 407 25.27 3.17 0.61
C ARG A 407 24.00 2.93 1.41
N PRO A 408 22.94 3.75 1.24
CA PRO A 408 21.68 3.38 1.85
C PRO A 408 21.40 1.94 1.39
N PRO A 409 21.01 1.03 2.30
CA PRO A 409 20.56 -0.28 1.87
C PRO A 409 19.56 -0.04 0.74
N ARG A 410 19.65 -0.79 -0.37
CA ARG A 410 18.66 -0.67 -1.45
C ARG A 410 17.29 -0.82 -0.81
N ALA A 411 16.59 0.30 -0.63
CA ALA A 411 15.31 0.32 0.06
C ALA A 411 14.34 -0.48 -0.81
N LYS A 412 14.00 -1.67 -0.33
CA LYS A 412 13.00 -2.51 -0.98
C LYS A 412 11.63 -2.00 -0.54
N LEU A 413 11.16 -0.94 -1.19
CA LEU A 413 9.75 -0.54 -1.15
C LEU A 413 8.86 -1.79 -1.36
N PRO A 414 7.66 -1.84 -0.76
CA PRO A 414 6.77 -2.99 -0.86
C PRO A 414 6.63 -3.46 -2.31
N ALA A 415 6.77 -4.77 -2.51
CA ALA A 415 6.58 -5.35 -3.84
C ALA A 415 5.15 -5.09 -4.33
N SER A 416 5.03 -4.81 -5.62
CA SER A 416 3.75 -4.82 -6.33
C SER A 416 3.04 -6.15 -6.15
N ARG A 417 1.70 -6.11 -6.20
CA ARG A 417 0.90 -7.33 -6.17
C ARG A 417 0.82 -7.91 -7.57
N ASP A 418 1.75 -8.81 -7.83
CA ASP A 418 1.91 -9.45 -9.12
C ASP A 418 1.16 -10.79 -9.17
N PHE A 419 0.83 -11.23 -10.39
CA PHE A 419 0.36 -12.59 -10.62
C PHE A 419 1.44 -13.58 -10.13
N ARG A 420 1.00 -14.67 -9.49
CA ARG A 420 1.87 -15.83 -9.21
C ARG A 420 2.06 -16.67 -10.46
#